data_AF-A0A0N7MC24-F1
#
_entry.id   AF-A0A0N7MC24-F1
#
_cell.length_a   1.000
_cell.length_b   1.000
_cell.length_c   1.000
_cell.angle_alpha   90.00
_cell.angle_beta   90.00
_cell.angle_gamma   90.00
#
_symmetry.space_group_name_H-M   'P 1'
#
loop_
_entity.id
_entity.type
_entity.pdbx_description
1 polymer ?
#
loop_
_entity_poly.entity_id
_entity_poly.type
_entity_poly.pdbx_seq_one_letter_code
_entity_poly.pdbx_strand_id
1 'polypeptide(L)'
;MAGEASPFPDLTADCSRCAAICCVAYPFDDNDEFGLLKAADAPCPNLSNSCFDCTIHKDLDRKGFKGCVAYSCAGAGQRITQELFDGENWRDDPDLLTHMTYALRVLRPIHEALLLLKESEKLPVPKSALAKGATLTAALCPENPTSIYDFEDPEVQDALAEVPNYLQSLAAYL
;
A
#
# COMPACT_ATOMS: atom_id res chain seq x y z
N MET A 1 3.86 22.17 -19.16
CA MET A 1 2.43 21.79 -19.15
C MET A 1 2.28 20.79 -18.04
N ALA A 2 1.88 21.25 -16.85
CA ALA A 2 1.61 20.35 -15.73
C ALA A 2 0.39 19.53 -16.13
N GLY A 3 0.59 18.23 -16.38
CA GLY A 3 -0.53 17.31 -16.56
C GLY A 3 -1.35 17.32 -15.28
N GLU A 4 -2.65 17.52 -15.40
CA GLU A 4 -3.58 17.31 -14.29
C GLU A 4 -3.33 15.91 -13.76
N ALA A 5 -2.75 15.82 -12.56
CA ALA A 5 -2.53 14.55 -11.90
C ALA A 5 -3.91 13.89 -11.74
N SER A 6 -4.05 12.68 -12.27
CA SER A 6 -5.21 11.85 -11.97
C SER A 6 -5.34 11.80 -10.44
N PRO A 7 -6.51 12.12 -9.85
CA PRO A 7 -6.71 12.03 -8.40
C PRO A 7 -6.53 10.60 -7.88
N PHE A 8 -6.47 9.62 -8.80
CA PHE A 8 -6.26 8.22 -8.52
C PHE A 8 -4.77 7.84 -8.59
N PRO A 9 -4.18 7.26 -7.53
CA PRO A 9 -2.77 6.89 -7.47
C PRO A 9 -2.44 5.72 -8.42
N ASP A 10 -1.17 5.55 -8.76
CA ASP A 10 -0.70 4.31 -9.41
C ASP A 10 -0.74 3.15 -8.41
N LEU A 11 -1.56 2.14 -8.71
CA LEU A 11 -1.75 0.97 -7.87
C LEU A 11 -0.84 -0.21 -8.23
N THR A 12 0.03 -0.03 -9.23
CA THR A 12 1.04 -1.02 -9.59
C THR A 12 2.24 -0.83 -8.67
N ALA A 13 2.63 -1.84 -7.89
CA ALA A 13 3.80 -1.71 -7.03
C ALA A 13 5.08 -1.50 -7.86
N ASP A 14 5.80 -0.41 -7.58
CA ASP A 14 7.11 -0.12 -8.16
C ASP A 14 8.14 0.06 -7.03
N CYS A 15 8.76 -1.06 -6.63
CA CYS A 15 9.74 -1.05 -5.56
C CYS A 15 10.98 -0.19 -5.88
N SER A 16 11.28 0.09 -7.15
CA SER A 16 12.43 0.92 -7.53
C SER A 16 12.28 2.39 -7.16
N ARG A 17 11.04 2.82 -6.89
CA ARG A 17 10.67 4.16 -6.45
C ARG A 17 10.34 4.23 -4.96
N CYS A 18 10.60 3.16 -4.20
CA CYS A 18 10.28 3.04 -2.78
C CYS A 18 11.55 2.90 -1.93
N ALA A 19 11.54 3.44 -0.72
CA ALA A 19 12.60 3.23 0.27
C ALA A 19 12.48 1.87 1.00
N ALA A 20 12.12 0.79 0.30
CA ALA A 20 11.91 -0.56 0.85
C ALA A 20 10.97 -0.65 2.09
N ILE A 21 10.00 0.24 2.22
CA ILE A 21 9.26 0.45 3.48
C ILE A 21 8.55 -0.84 3.94
N CYS A 22 7.99 -1.65 3.04
CA CYS A 22 7.34 -2.92 3.40
C CYS A 22 8.30 -3.98 3.97
N CYS A 23 9.59 -3.94 3.60
CA CYS A 23 10.61 -4.83 4.17
C CYS A 23 11.01 -4.42 5.60
N VAL A 24 10.66 -3.22 6.04
CA VAL A 24 11.02 -2.67 7.35
C VAL A 24 9.82 -2.60 8.29
N ALA A 25 8.67 -2.15 7.81
CA ALA A 25 7.51 -1.81 8.64
C ALA A 25 6.89 -2.99 9.41
N TYR A 26 6.74 -4.16 8.78
CA TYR A 26 5.98 -5.26 9.38
C TYR A 26 6.87 -6.23 10.16
N PRO A 27 6.42 -6.75 11.32
CA PRO A 27 7.11 -7.84 12.00
C PRO A 27 6.97 -9.14 11.19
N PHE A 28 7.91 -10.06 11.37
CA PHE A 28 7.79 -11.45 10.91
C PHE A 28 7.88 -12.36 12.12
N ASP A 29 7.03 -13.39 12.14
CA ASP A 29 7.19 -14.55 13.01
C ASP A 29 7.88 -15.66 12.21
N ASP A 30 8.81 -16.37 12.84
CA ASP A 30 9.52 -17.49 12.20
C ASP A 30 8.56 -18.66 11.97
N ASN A 31 8.01 -18.74 10.75
CA ASN A 31 6.99 -19.70 10.34
C ASN A 31 7.07 -20.00 8.83
N ASP A 32 6.13 -20.79 8.31
CA ASP A 32 6.11 -21.22 6.91
C ASP A 32 5.89 -20.09 5.89
N GLU A 33 5.42 -18.92 6.33
CA GLU A 33 5.27 -17.73 5.50
C GLU A 33 6.50 -16.82 5.52
N PHE A 34 7.19 -16.77 6.66
CA PHE A 34 8.36 -15.92 6.89
C PHE A 34 9.45 -16.70 7.63
N GLY A 35 10.48 -17.14 6.91
CA GLY A 35 11.58 -17.96 7.43
C GLY A 35 12.59 -17.22 8.33
N LEU A 36 12.16 -16.16 9.01
CA LEU A 36 12.92 -15.50 10.08
C LEU A 36 12.00 -14.72 11.01
N LEU A 37 12.47 -14.53 12.25
CA LEU A 37 11.87 -13.61 13.22
C LEU A 37 12.45 -12.19 13.01
N LYS A 38 11.58 -11.18 12.91
CA LYS A 38 11.99 -9.77 13.01
C LYS A 38 10.92 -8.90 13.67
N ALA A 39 11.35 -7.89 14.41
CA ALA A 39 10.44 -6.90 14.98
C ALA A 39 9.85 -5.98 13.91
N ALA A 40 8.74 -5.32 14.24
CA ALA A 40 8.25 -4.18 13.48
C ALA A 40 9.31 -3.07 13.49
N ASP A 41 9.39 -2.31 12.40
CA ASP A 41 10.36 -1.20 12.23
C ASP A 41 11.83 -1.65 12.28
N ALA A 42 12.10 -2.95 12.11
CA ALA A 42 13.44 -3.50 11.95
C ALA A 42 13.69 -3.89 10.47
N PRO A 43 14.77 -3.39 9.84
CA PRO A 43 15.11 -3.75 8.47
C PRO A 43 15.29 -5.26 8.32
N CYS A 44 14.63 -5.85 7.31
CA CYS A 44 14.85 -7.24 6.94
C CYS A 44 16.34 -7.47 6.65
N PRO A 45 17.00 -8.52 7.21
CA PRO A 45 18.42 -8.77 6.97
C PRO A 45 18.74 -9.15 5.52
N ASN A 46 17.72 -9.50 4.73
CA ASN A 46 17.86 -9.74 3.29
C ASN A 46 17.79 -8.46 2.44
N LEU A 47 17.58 -7.29 3.04
CA LEU A 47 17.59 -6.01 2.34
C LEU A 47 19.04 -5.61 2.01
N SER A 48 19.29 -5.23 0.76
CA SER A 48 20.64 -4.81 0.33
C SER A 48 21.09 -3.57 1.11
N ASN A 49 22.35 -3.53 1.56
CA ASN A 49 22.88 -2.40 2.32
C ASN A 49 23.13 -1.15 1.45
N SER A 50 23.26 -1.32 0.13
CA SER A 50 23.59 -0.23 -0.80
C SER A 50 22.42 0.21 -1.68
N CYS A 51 21.44 -0.67 -1.87
CA CYS A 51 20.26 -0.43 -2.71
C CYS A 51 19.03 -0.87 -1.93
N PHE A 52 17.86 -0.26 -2.11
CA PHE A 52 16.62 -0.65 -1.40
C PHE A 52 16.00 -1.97 -1.92
N ASP A 53 16.81 -2.84 -2.51
CA ASP A 53 16.39 -4.10 -3.11
C ASP A 53 16.51 -5.28 -2.15
N CYS A 54 15.60 -6.25 -2.28
CA CYS A 54 15.76 -7.53 -1.60
C CYS A 54 16.81 -8.40 -2.33
N THR A 55 17.89 -8.74 -1.63
CA THR A 55 19.02 -9.54 -2.17
C THR A 55 18.65 -10.97 -2.55
N ILE A 56 17.50 -11.46 -2.07
CA ILE A 56 17.01 -12.82 -2.33
C ILE A 56 15.67 -12.84 -3.07
N HIS A 57 15.24 -11.73 -3.69
CA HIS A 57 13.88 -11.58 -4.22
C HIS A 57 13.47 -12.73 -5.16
N LYS A 58 14.38 -13.18 -6.02
CA LYS A 58 14.16 -14.28 -6.97
C LYS A 58 14.02 -15.67 -6.31
N ASP A 59 14.46 -15.80 -5.07
CA ASP A 59 14.52 -17.05 -4.32
C ASP A 59 13.59 -17.04 -3.09
N LEU A 60 12.72 -16.04 -2.92
CA LEU A 60 11.88 -15.87 -1.73
C LEU A 60 11.10 -17.15 -1.38
N ASP A 61 10.38 -17.74 -2.35
CA ASP A 61 9.62 -18.98 -2.13
C ASP A 61 10.54 -20.13 -1.67
N ARG A 62 11.65 -20.33 -2.38
CA ARG A 62 12.65 -21.37 -2.04
C ARG A 62 13.31 -21.17 -0.68
N LYS A 63 13.34 -19.94 -0.17
CA LYS A 63 13.95 -19.57 1.11
C LYS A 63 12.94 -19.38 2.23
N GLY A 64 11.67 -19.76 2.04
CA GLY A 64 10.64 -19.72 3.08
C GLY A 64 9.99 -18.35 3.29
N PHE A 65 9.95 -17.50 2.26
CA PHE A 65 9.32 -16.16 2.32
C PHE A 65 8.05 -16.08 1.47
N LYS A 66 7.16 -17.06 1.58
CA LYS A 66 5.88 -17.10 0.83
C LYS A 66 5.00 -15.89 1.13
N GLY A 67 5.02 -15.40 2.37
CA GLY A 67 4.33 -14.17 2.75
C GLY A 67 4.85 -12.97 1.95
N CYS A 68 6.16 -12.85 1.73
CA CYS A 68 6.73 -11.79 0.88
C CYS A 68 6.38 -11.95 -0.61
N VAL A 69 6.17 -13.18 -1.09
CA VAL A 69 5.72 -13.44 -2.48
C VAL A 69 4.26 -13.06 -2.68
N ALA A 70 3.39 -13.40 -1.71
CA ALA A 70 1.96 -13.10 -1.78
C ALA A 70 1.66 -11.61 -1.50
N TYR A 71 2.54 -10.93 -0.76
CA TYR A 71 2.33 -9.55 -0.36
C TYR A 71 2.42 -8.56 -1.53
N SER A 72 1.47 -7.64 -1.58
CA SER A 72 1.55 -6.41 -2.37
C SER A 72 1.12 -5.22 -1.53
N CYS A 73 1.82 -4.08 -1.67
CA CYS A 73 1.39 -2.81 -1.10
C CYS A 73 0.50 -1.99 -2.05
N ALA A 74 0.18 -2.53 -3.24
CA ALA A 74 -0.63 -1.88 -4.28
C ALA A 74 -0.21 -0.42 -4.54
N GLY A 75 1.11 -0.18 -4.60
CA GLY A 75 1.66 1.14 -4.90
C GLY A 75 1.92 2.07 -3.71
N ALA A 76 1.49 1.70 -2.48
CA ALA A 76 1.57 2.58 -1.32
C ALA A 76 3.01 3.02 -0.99
N GLY A 77 3.98 2.10 -1.12
CA GLY A 77 5.38 2.39 -0.78
C GLY A 77 6.01 3.47 -1.65
N GLN A 78 5.80 3.43 -2.97
CA GLN A 78 6.31 4.50 -3.84
C GLN A 78 5.58 5.82 -3.61
N ARG A 79 4.28 5.79 -3.29
CA ARG A 79 3.52 7.01 -3.00
C ARG A 79 4.06 7.70 -1.76
N ILE A 80 4.27 6.95 -0.68
CA ILE A 80 4.87 7.47 0.56
C ILE A 80 6.23 8.11 0.24
N THR A 81 7.12 7.35 -0.39
CA THR A 81 8.50 7.82 -0.64
C THR A 81 8.51 9.06 -1.53
N GLN A 82 7.73 9.08 -2.62
CA GLN A 82 7.85 10.08 -3.67
C GLN A 82 6.94 11.29 -3.48
N GLU A 83 5.76 11.12 -2.87
CA GLU A 83 4.75 12.18 -2.76
C GLU A 83 4.64 12.74 -1.33
N LEU A 84 4.83 11.92 -0.28
CA LEU A 84 4.70 12.38 1.11
C LEU A 84 6.03 12.76 1.76
N PHE A 85 7.13 12.24 1.23
CA PHE A 85 8.49 12.47 1.75
C PHE A 85 9.43 13.04 0.67
N ASP A 86 8.90 13.54 -0.45
CA ASP A 86 9.67 14.22 -1.51
C ASP A 86 10.93 13.46 -2.02
N GLY A 87 10.91 12.12 -1.97
CA GLY A 87 12.01 11.25 -2.37
C GLY A 87 13.05 10.97 -1.27
N GLU A 88 12.87 11.53 -0.07
CA GLU A 88 13.71 11.24 1.10
C GLU A 88 13.57 9.78 1.55
N ASN A 89 14.58 9.30 2.28
CA ASN A 89 14.63 7.92 2.74
C ASN A 89 15.24 7.78 4.13
N TRP A 90 14.80 6.73 4.82
CA TRP A 90 15.20 6.44 6.20
C TRP A 90 16.67 6.04 6.40
N ARG A 91 17.45 5.80 5.33
CA ARG A 91 18.88 5.50 5.46
C ARG A 91 19.70 6.77 5.55
N ASP A 92 19.36 7.76 4.73
CA ASP A 92 20.01 9.07 4.73
C ASP A 92 19.55 9.89 5.94
N ASP A 93 18.29 9.74 6.34
CA ASP A 93 17.74 10.30 7.58
C ASP A 93 17.00 9.24 8.42
N PRO A 94 17.67 8.61 9.40
CA PRO A 94 17.07 7.60 10.28
C PRO A 94 15.84 8.04 11.07
N ASP A 95 15.64 9.34 11.30
CA ASP A 95 14.47 9.85 12.02
C ASP A 95 13.18 9.68 11.20
N LEU A 96 13.29 9.52 9.88
CA LEU A 96 12.16 9.24 8.99
C LEU A 96 11.63 7.81 9.11
N LEU A 97 12.40 6.87 9.68
CA LEU A 97 12.04 5.46 9.63
C LEU A 97 10.64 5.18 10.19
N THR A 98 10.39 5.63 11.42
CA THR A 98 9.12 5.41 12.11
C THR A 98 7.96 6.15 11.45
N HIS A 99 8.24 7.33 10.88
CA HIS A 99 7.25 8.12 10.14
C HIS A 99 6.83 7.42 8.84
N MET A 100 7.80 6.92 8.06
CA MET A 100 7.54 6.21 6.81
C MET A 100 6.83 4.86 7.05
N THR A 101 7.23 4.11 8.07
CA THR A 101 6.59 2.82 8.38
C THR A 101 5.19 2.99 8.98
N TYR A 102 4.97 4.05 9.77
CA TYR A 102 3.63 4.47 10.18
C TYR A 102 2.76 4.80 8.97
N ALA A 103 3.27 5.63 8.04
CA ALA A 103 2.56 5.98 6.82
C ALA A 103 2.18 4.75 5.99
N LEU A 104 3.04 3.72 5.92
CA LEU A 104 2.69 2.47 5.24
C LEU A 104 1.51 1.75 5.89
N ARG A 105 1.43 1.73 7.22
CA ARG A 105 0.33 1.08 7.93
C ARG A 105 -1.02 1.78 7.70
N VAL A 106 -1.01 3.09 7.49
CA VAL A 106 -2.19 3.89 7.13
C VAL A 106 -2.55 3.74 5.65
N LEU A 107 -1.59 3.88 4.74
CA LEU A 107 -1.86 3.91 3.30
C LEU A 107 -2.05 2.55 2.64
N ARG A 108 -1.41 1.48 3.14
CA ARG A 108 -1.52 0.16 2.51
C ARG A 108 -2.98 -0.37 2.47
N PRO A 109 -3.78 -0.28 3.55
CA PRO A 109 -5.20 -0.63 3.49
C PRO A 109 -6.00 0.20 2.48
N ILE A 110 -5.71 1.50 2.36
CA ILE A 110 -6.36 2.41 1.40
C ILE A 110 -6.03 1.99 -0.03
N HIS A 111 -4.76 1.74 -0.33
CA HIS A 111 -4.32 1.28 -1.65
C HIS A 111 -4.89 -0.10 -2.03
N GLU A 112 -4.99 -1.02 -1.06
CA GLU A 112 -5.66 -2.30 -1.26
C GLU A 112 -7.15 -2.12 -1.57
N ALA A 113 -7.85 -1.26 -0.83
CA ALA A 113 -9.25 -0.94 -1.07
C ALA A 113 -9.47 -0.30 -2.46
N LEU A 114 -8.62 0.67 -2.85
CA LEU A 114 -8.65 1.28 -4.18
C LEU A 114 -8.41 0.26 -5.29
N LEU A 115 -7.52 -0.72 -5.09
CA LEU A 115 -7.30 -1.82 -6.03
C LEU A 115 -8.56 -2.67 -6.19
N LEU A 116 -9.19 -3.07 -5.08
CA LEU A 116 -10.43 -3.85 -5.12
C LEU A 116 -11.58 -3.10 -5.77
N LEU A 117 -11.73 -1.80 -5.49
CA LEU A 117 -12.73 -0.93 -6.13
C LEU A 117 -12.50 -0.87 -7.64
N LYS A 118 -11.26 -0.68 -8.09
CA LYS A 118 -10.88 -0.70 -9.50
C LYS A 118 -11.16 -2.05 -10.18
N GLU A 119 -10.91 -3.17 -9.49
CA GLU A 119 -11.26 -4.50 -10.01
C GLU A 119 -12.79 -4.71 -10.08
N SER A 120 -13.56 -4.13 -9.15
CA SER A 120 -15.02 -4.23 -9.13
C SER A 120 -15.68 -3.59 -10.36
N GLU A 121 -15.06 -2.58 -10.97
CA GLU A 121 -15.54 -1.93 -12.20
C GLU A 121 -15.57 -2.88 -13.40
N LYS A 122 -14.81 -3.98 -13.35
CA LYS A 122 -14.75 -5.00 -14.42
C LYS A 122 -15.86 -6.03 -14.31
N LEU A 123 -16.63 -6.04 -13.22
CA LEU A 123 -17.71 -6.99 -12.99
C LEU A 123 -18.93 -6.67 -13.86
N PRO A 124 -19.68 -7.69 -14.32
CA PRO A 124 -20.86 -7.50 -15.17
C PRO A 124 -22.10 -7.07 -14.36
N VAL A 125 -22.00 -5.99 -13.58
CA VAL A 125 -23.07 -5.50 -12.68
C VAL A 125 -23.69 -4.18 -13.18
N PRO A 126 -24.91 -3.81 -12.74
CA PRO A 126 -25.54 -2.56 -13.17
C PRO A 126 -24.71 -1.32 -12.79
N LYS A 127 -24.70 -0.30 -13.66
CA LYS A 127 -24.00 0.98 -13.39
C LYS A 127 -24.44 1.66 -12.10
N SER A 128 -25.70 1.48 -11.70
CA SER A 128 -26.22 1.99 -10.42
C SER A 128 -25.55 1.35 -9.21
N ALA A 129 -25.13 0.09 -9.30
CA ALA A 129 -24.35 -0.57 -8.25
C ALA A 129 -22.92 0.00 -8.20
N LEU A 130 -22.28 0.20 -9.36
CA LEU A 130 -20.93 0.77 -9.45
C LEU A 130 -20.81 2.22 -8.96
N ALA A 131 -21.91 2.99 -8.98
CA ALA A 131 -21.90 4.38 -8.52
C ALA A 131 -21.42 4.54 -7.07
N LYS A 132 -21.76 3.59 -6.18
CA LYS A 132 -21.27 3.59 -4.80
C LYS A 132 -19.75 3.37 -4.74
N GLY A 133 -19.20 2.48 -5.56
CA GLY A 133 -17.75 2.25 -5.66
C GLY A 133 -16.99 3.49 -6.12
N ALA A 134 -17.56 4.27 -7.05
CA ALA A 134 -16.98 5.54 -7.48
C ALA A 134 -16.98 6.59 -6.36
N THR A 135 -18.04 6.68 -5.55
CA THR A 135 -18.08 7.56 -4.37
C THR A 135 -17.02 7.17 -3.33
N LEU A 136 -16.90 5.87 -3.03
CA LEU A 136 -15.87 5.37 -2.10
C LEU A 136 -14.46 5.67 -2.63
N THR A 137 -14.24 5.49 -3.93
CA THR A 137 -12.95 5.80 -4.57
C THR A 137 -12.58 7.28 -4.41
N ALA A 138 -13.53 8.20 -4.61
CA ALA A 138 -13.29 9.62 -4.43
C ALA A 138 -12.96 9.97 -2.98
N ALA A 139 -13.70 9.41 -2.01
CA ALA A 139 -13.45 9.65 -0.59
C ALA A 139 -12.09 9.10 -0.11
N LEU A 140 -11.59 8.02 -0.71
CA LEU A 140 -10.27 7.45 -0.41
C LEU A 140 -9.09 8.21 -1.04
N CYS A 141 -9.36 9.21 -1.88
CA CYS A 141 -8.37 10.00 -2.60
C CYS A 141 -8.51 11.49 -2.24
N PRO A 142 -8.07 11.92 -1.04
CA PRO A 142 -8.14 13.33 -0.63
C PRO A 142 -7.41 14.23 -1.63
N GLU A 143 -7.90 15.45 -1.81
CA GLU A 143 -7.31 16.44 -2.72
C GLU A 143 -6.00 17.01 -2.13
N ASN A 144 -4.90 16.91 -2.89
CA ASN A 144 -3.59 17.46 -2.53
C ASN A 144 -3.15 17.14 -1.08
N PRO A 145 -3.05 15.84 -0.70
CA PRO A 145 -2.66 15.48 0.65
C PRO A 145 -1.23 15.98 0.91
N THR A 146 -1.04 16.67 2.02
CA THR A 146 0.24 17.24 2.47
C THR A 146 0.83 16.46 3.64
N SER A 147 0.03 15.61 4.27
CA SER A 147 0.44 14.79 5.40
C SER A 147 -0.25 13.43 5.40
N ILE A 148 0.32 12.48 6.13
CA ILE A 148 -0.33 11.19 6.38
C ILE A 148 -1.68 11.35 7.08
N TYR A 149 -1.83 12.39 7.90
CA TYR A 149 -3.06 12.64 8.66
C TYR A 149 -4.28 12.93 7.78
N ASP A 150 -4.07 13.44 6.55
CA ASP A 150 -5.16 13.65 5.59
C ASP A 150 -5.84 12.32 5.21
N PHE A 151 -5.12 11.20 5.32
CA PHE A 151 -5.67 9.85 5.09
C PHE A 151 -6.31 9.25 6.35
N GLU A 152 -6.14 9.86 7.51
CA GLU A 152 -6.75 9.45 8.78
C GLU A 152 -8.05 10.22 9.07
N ASP A 153 -8.41 11.17 8.20
CA ASP A 153 -9.65 11.93 8.31
C ASP A 153 -10.86 10.99 8.40
N PRO A 154 -11.88 11.31 9.23
CA PRO A 154 -13.04 10.44 9.42
C PRO A 154 -13.74 10.07 8.11
N GLU A 155 -13.83 10.98 7.14
CA GLU A 155 -14.43 10.69 5.84
C GLU A 155 -13.67 9.60 5.07
N VAL A 156 -12.34 9.63 5.08
CA VAL A 156 -11.48 8.63 4.44
C VAL A 156 -11.61 7.29 5.15
N GLN A 157 -11.59 7.30 6.49
CA GLN A 157 -11.65 6.08 7.29
C GLN A 157 -13.03 5.42 7.27
N ASP A 158 -14.12 6.21 7.28
CA ASP A 158 -15.48 5.71 7.11
C ASP A 158 -15.67 5.09 5.72
N ALA A 159 -15.14 5.74 4.67
CA ALA A 159 -15.15 5.18 3.32
C ALA A 159 -14.37 3.86 3.24
N LEU A 160 -13.18 3.80 3.84
CA LEU A 160 -12.35 2.59 3.89
C LEU A 160 -13.09 1.44 4.57
N ALA A 161 -13.73 1.71 5.71
CA ALA A 161 -14.51 0.73 6.47
C ALA A 161 -15.74 0.21 5.69
N GLU A 162 -16.28 1.01 4.76
CA GLU A 162 -17.47 0.67 3.98
C GLU A 162 -17.15 -0.15 2.71
N VAL A 163 -15.90 -0.18 2.25
CA VAL A 163 -15.49 -0.94 1.04
C VAL A 163 -15.89 -2.42 1.10
N PRO A 164 -15.64 -3.18 2.18
CA PRO A 164 -16.06 -4.57 2.25
C PRO A 164 -17.58 -4.77 2.11
N ASN A 165 -18.38 -3.89 2.73
CA ASN A 165 -19.85 -3.93 2.64
C ASN A 165 -20.32 -3.67 1.20
N TYR A 166 -19.70 -2.69 0.53
CA TYR A 166 -19.96 -2.43 -0.88
C TYR A 166 -19.61 -3.65 -1.75
N LEU A 167 -18.40 -4.20 -1.62
CA LEU A 167 -17.96 -5.35 -2.42
C LEU A 167 -18.87 -6.57 -2.19
N GLN A 168 -19.24 -6.85 -0.93
CA GLN A 168 -20.19 -7.90 -0.57
C GLN A 168 -21.55 -7.68 -1.26
N SER A 169 -22.03 -6.44 -1.35
CA SER A 169 -23.31 -6.13 -2.01
C SER A 169 -23.33 -6.46 -3.51
N LEU A 170 -22.17 -6.50 -4.17
CA LEU A 170 -22.08 -6.84 -5.59
C LEU A 170 -22.37 -8.31 -5.88
N ALA A 171 -22.22 -9.19 -4.88
CA ALA A 171 -22.51 -10.61 -5.02
C ALA A 171 -23.98 -10.90 -5.37
N ALA A 172 -24.91 -9.95 -5.12
CA ALA A 172 -26.30 -10.08 -5.53
C ALA A 172 -26.51 -10.04 -7.06
N TYR A 173 -25.48 -9.69 -7.84
CA TYR A 173 -25.53 -9.54 -9.30
C TYR A 173 -24.68 -10.58 -10.06
N LEU A 174 -23.96 -11.44 -9.34
CA LEU A 174 -23.10 -12.50 -9.91
C LEU A 174 -23.78 -13.85 -9.81
#